data_AF-A0A151E829-F1
#
_entry.id   AF-A0A151E829-F1
#
_cell.length_a   1.000
_cell.length_b   1.000
_cell.length_c   1.000
_cell.angle_alpha   90.00
_cell.angle_beta   90.00
_cell.angle_gamma   90.00
#
_symmetry.space_group_name_H-M   'P 1'
#
loop_
_entity.id
_entity.type
_entity.pdbx_description
1 polymer ?
#
loop_
_entity_poly.entity_id
_entity_poly.type
_entity_poly.pdbx_seq_one_letter_code
_entity_poly.pdbx_strand_id
1 'polypeptide(L)'
;MVTLKIKVGHYYAYAYKDKHTIAFAVLYGFERGKNKDVYTLRLYTSNGDFEFPIKESTFDRWVKEGRITELTPEEALDYAL
;
A
#
# COMPACT_ATOMS: atom_id res chain seq x y z
N MET A 1 -10.82 -17.49 7.83
CA MET A 1 -10.56 -16.30 7.00
C MET A 1 -9.07 -16.08 6.97
N VAL A 2 -8.45 -16.04 5.79
CA VAL A 2 -7.02 -15.73 5.66
C VAL A 2 -6.86 -14.23 5.89
N THR A 3 -6.16 -13.84 6.94
CA THR A 3 -5.90 -12.43 7.24
C THR A 3 -4.81 -11.93 6.30
N LEU A 4 -5.14 -10.99 5.41
CA LEU A 4 -4.18 -10.36 4.50
C LEU A 4 -3.10 -9.64 5.33
N LYS A 5 -1.83 -9.95 5.07
CA LYS A 5 -0.67 -9.28 5.67
C LYS A 5 0.03 -8.41 4.64
N ILE A 6 0.70 -7.36 5.11
CA ILE A 6 1.54 -6.53 4.26
C ILE A 6 2.72 -7.35 3.71
N LYS A 7 3.03 -7.19 2.41
CA LYS A 7 4.13 -7.87 1.74
C LYS A 7 4.92 -6.87 0.91
N VAL A 8 6.23 -6.86 1.06
CA VAL A 8 7.12 -6.03 0.23
C VAL A 8 7.12 -6.57 -1.20
N GLY A 9 7.12 -5.67 -2.19
CA GLY A 9 7.06 -6.00 -3.62
C GLY A 9 5.66 -6.33 -4.13
N HIS A 10 4.62 -6.18 -3.30
CA HIS A 10 3.23 -6.39 -3.68
C HIS A 10 2.48 -5.07 -3.88
N TYR A 11 1.36 -5.16 -4.59
CA TYR A 11 0.48 -4.05 -4.96
C TYR A 11 -0.87 -4.20 -4.27
N TYR A 12 -1.46 -3.07 -3.90
CA TYR A 12 -2.75 -3.02 -3.23
C TYR A 12 -3.57 -1.83 -3.69
N ALA A 13 -4.89 -2.01 -3.73
CA ALA A 13 -5.86 -0.94 -3.86
C ALA A 13 -6.41 -0.54 -2.48
N TYR A 14 -6.52 0.76 -2.22
CA TYR A 14 -7.13 1.31 -1.02
C TYR A 14 -8.35 2.18 -1.32
N ALA A 15 -9.46 1.87 -0.66
CA ALA A 15 -10.68 2.68 -0.73
C ALA A 15 -10.59 3.89 0.23
N TYR A 16 -10.50 5.10 -0.33
CA TYR A 16 -10.54 6.36 0.39
C TYR A 16 -11.92 7.01 0.31
N LYS A 17 -12.59 7.13 1.47
CA LYS A 17 -13.88 7.80 1.63
C LYS A 17 -14.96 7.30 0.64
N ASP A 18 -14.93 6.01 0.30
CA ASP A 18 -15.87 5.32 -0.61
C ASP A 18 -16.01 5.93 -2.01
N LYS A 19 -15.10 6.84 -2.40
CA LYS A 19 -15.20 7.60 -3.66
C LYS A 19 -13.94 7.52 -4.52
N HIS A 20 -12.81 7.15 -3.92
CA HIS A 20 -11.53 7.08 -4.62
C HIS A 20 -10.81 5.79 -4.26
N THR A 21 -10.35 5.10 -5.28
CA THR A 21 -9.46 3.95 -5.13
C THR A 21 -8.04 4.40 -5.44
N ILE A 22 -7.11 4.05 -4.55
CA ILE A 22 -5.71 4.44 -4.64
C ILE A 22 -4.89 3.16 -4.73
N ALA A 23 -4.21 2.94 -5.86
CA ALA A 23 -3.27 1.84 -6.01
C ALA A 23 -1.88 2.23 -5.46
N PHE A 24 -1.27 1.34 -4.68
CA PHE A 24 0.09 1.53 -4.16
C PHE A 24 0.93 0.26 -4.22
N ALA A 25 2.24 0.43 -4.35
CA ALA A 25 3.24 -0.61 -4.14
C ALA A 25 3.82 -0.52 -2.72
N VAL A 26 4.17 -1.65 -2.13
CA VAL A 26 4.84 -1.73 -0.82
C VAL A 26 6.34 -1.94 -1.00
N LEU A 27 7.13 -1.04 -0.44
CA LEU A 27 8.59 -1.09 -0.40
C LEU A 27 9.06 -1.22 1.07
N TYR A 28 10.29 -1.69 1.28
CA TYR A 28 10.88 -1.69 2.62
C TYR A 28 11.33 -0.27 2.99
N GLY A 29 10.87 0.25 4.12
CA GLY A 29 11.29 1.55 4.63
C GLY A 29 12.50 1.41 5.55
N PHE A 30 13.58 2.14 5.28
CA PHE A 30 14.74 2.20 6.17
C PHE A 30 14.67 3.46 7.03
N GLU A 31 14.27 3.35 8.29
CA GLU A 31 14.43 4.43 9.27
C GLU A 31 15.79 4.27 9.97
N ARG A 32 16.69 5.25 9.83
CA ARG A 32 18.01 5.21 10.50
C ARG A 32 17.83 5.13 12.02
N GLY A 33 18.28 4.03 12.62
CA GLY A 33 18.49 3.92 14.07
C GLY A 33 17.46 3.10 14.86
N LYS A 34 16.39 2.58 14.25
CA LYS A 34 15.48 1.62 14.92
C LYS A 34 15.00 0.57 13.93
N ASN A 35 15.33 -0.71 14.19
CA ASN A 35 14.72 -1.88 13.57
C ASN A 35 13.22 -1.91 13.90
N LYS A 36 12.42 -1.18 13.13
CA LYS A 36 10.97 -1.29 13.16
C LYS A 36 10.55 -1.60 11.73
N ASP A 37 9.58 -2.50 11.58
CA ASP A 37 8.94 -2.85 10.31
C ASP A 37 8.16 -1.64 9.78
N VAL A 38 8.91 -0.67 9.26
CA VAL A 38 8.43 0.50 8.56
C VAL A 38 8.42 0.14 7.10
N TYR A 39 7.26 0.25 6.48
CA TYR A 39 7.09 0.04 5.05
C TYR A 39 6.96 1.41 4.39
N THR A 40 7.34 1.51 3.13
CA THR A 40 7.08 2.70 2.33
C THR A 40 6.04 2.35 1.30
N LEU A 41 4.95 3.13 1.23
CA LEU A 41 3.98 3.01 0.16
C LEU A 41 4.37 3.94 -0.97
N ARG A 42 4.42 3.41 -2.19
CA ARG A 42 4.63 4.19 -3.41
C ARG A 42 3.34 4.29 -4.21
N LEU A 43 2.91 5.51 -4.48
CA LEU A 43 1.77 5.85 -5.31
C LEU A 43 2.24 6.36 -6.66
N TYR A 44 1.65 5.87 -7.74
CA TYR A 44 1.84 6.40 -9.08
C TYR A 44 0.64 7.28 -9.44
N THR A 45 0.91 8.49 -9.92
CA THR A 45 -0.11 9.41 -10.45
C THR A 45 0.36 9.90 -11.83
N SER A 46 -0.56 10.46 -12.62
CA SER A 46 -0.21 11.06 -13.91
C SER A 46 0.82 12.20 -13.81
N ASN A 47 0.98 12.79 -12.63
CA ASN A 47 1.86 13.93 -12.38
C ASN A 47 3.16 13.56 -11.65
N GLY A 48 3.42 12.26 -11.44
CA GLY A 48 4.61 11.75 -10.76
C GLY A 48 4.28 10.74 -9.66
N ASP A 49 5.30 10.37 -8.90
CA ASP A 49 5.21 9.37 -7.84
C ASP A 49 5.39 9.96 -6.44
N PHE A 50 4.66 9.40 -5.48
CA PHE A 50 4.69 9.82 -4.08
C PHE A 50 5.05 8.63 -3.20
N GLU A 51 5.99 8.84 -2.28
CA GLU A 51 6.37 7.84 -1.29
C GLU A 51 6.08 8.34 0.12
N PHE A 52 5.49 7.48 0.96
CA PHE A 52 5.30 7.80 2.37
C PHE A 52 5.46 6.56 3.26
N PRO A 53 6.08 6.73 4.44
CA PRO A 53 6.25 5.63 5.38
C PRO A 53 4.92 5.28 6.05
N ILE A 54 4.74 3.99 6.33
CA ILE A 54 3.63 3.45 7.10
C ILE A 54 4.14 2.41 8.11
N LYS A 55 3.36 2.23 9.18
CA LYS A 55 3.56 1.13 10.14
C LYS A 55 2.70 -0.06 9.74
N GLU A 56 3.16 -1.28 10.02
CA GLU A 56 2.38 -2.52 9.84
C GLU A 56 0.97 -2.41 10.45
N SER A 57 0.86 -1.89 11.67
CA SER A 57 -0.42 -1.73 12.37
C SER A 57 -1.42 -0.82 11.66
N THR A 58 -0.95 0.10 10.82
CA THR A 58 -1.82 0.95 10.00
C THR A 58 -2.42 0.14 8.85
N PHE A 59 -1.62 -0.71 8.21
CA PHE A 59 -2.06 -1.62 7.16
C PHE A 59 -3.06 -2.64 7.72
N ASP A 60 -2.74 -3.28 8.85
CA ASP A 60 -3.64 -4.23 9.53
C ASP A 60 -5.01 -3.65 9.84
N ARG A 61 -5.05 -2.38 10.27
CA ARG A 61 -6.31 -1.68 10.51
C ARG A 61 -7.11 -1.55 9.22
N TRP A 62 -6.49 -1.16 8.11
CA TRP A 62 -7.18 -1.03 6.83
C TRP A 62 -7.69 -2.37 6.29
N VAL A 63 -6.96 -3.47 6.51
CA VAL A 63 -7.42 -4.83 6.20
C VAL A 63 -8.68 -5.17 7.01
N LYS A 64 -8.67 -4.90 8.33
CA LYS A 64 -9.84 -5.13 9.20
C LYS A 64 -11.05 -4.27 8.82
N GLU A 65 -10.81 -3.06 8.35
CA GLU A 65 -11.84 -2.15 7.84
C GLU A 65 -12.36 -2.57 6.44
N GLY A 66 -11.80 -3.60 5.81
CA GLY A 66 -12.19 -4.04 4.47
C GLY A 66 -11.81 -3.06 3.36
N ARG A 67 -10.81 -2.22 3.60
CA ARG A 67 -10.44 -1.11 2.70
C ARG A 67 -9.28 -1.43 1.77
N ILE A 68 -8.70 -2.62 1.90
CA ILE A 68 -7.53 -3.06 1.13
C ILE A 68 -7.90 -4.28 0.31
N THR A 69 -7.46 -4.28 -0.94
CA THR A 69 -7.50 -5.46 -1.83
C THR A 69 -6.12 -5.62 -2.45
N GLU A 70 -5.60 -6.85 -2.50
CA GLU A 70 -4.35 -7.17 -3.19
C GLU A 70 -4.57 -7.13 -4.71
N LEU A 71 -3.62 -6.56 -5.44
CA LEU A 71 -3.65 -6.43 -6.89
C LEU A 71 -2.55 -7.26 -7.54
N THR A 72 -2.75 -7.68 -8.79
CA THR A 72 -1.67 -8.13 -9.65
C THR A 72 -0.87 -6.93 -10.21
N PRO A 73 0.36 -7.14 -10.71
CA PRO A 73 1.12 -6.09 -11.39
C PRO A 73 0.38 -5.45 -12.57
N GLU A 74 -0.38 -6.25 -13.33
CA GLU A 74 -1.19 -5.79 -14.47
C GLU A 74 -2.34 -4.89 -14.01
N GLU A 75 -3.09 -5.32 -12.98
CA GLU A 75 -4.15 -4.49 -12.39
C GLU A 75 -3.60 -3.18 -11.83
N ALA A 76 -2.41 -3.20 -11.23
CA ALA A 76 -1.77 -1.97 -10.74
C ALA A 76 -1.36 -1.01 -11.86
N LEU A 77 -0.99 -1.53 -13.03
CA LEU A 77 -0.64 -0.73 -14.20
C LEU A 77 -1.86 0.05 -14.74
N ASP A 78 -3.05 -0.55 -14.70
CA ASP A 78 -4.30 0.10 -15.14
C ASP A 78 -4.66 1.34 -14.31
N TYR A 79 -4.18 1.45 -13.06
CA TYR A 79 -4.36 2.66 -12.24
C TYR A 79 -3.32 3.75 -12.53
N ALA A 80 -2.19 3.38 -13.13
CA ALA A 80 -1.08 4.30 -13.42
C ALA A 80 -1.18 4.94 -14.82
N LEU A 81 -1.89 4.28 -15.75
CA LEU A 81 -2.20 4.75 -17.10
C LEU A 81 -3.45 5.63 -17.15
#